data_AF-A0A1G4KBN4-F1
#
_entry.id   AF-A0A1G4KBN4-F1
#
_cell.length_a   1.000
_cell.length_b   1.000
_cell.length_c   1.000
_cell.angle_alpha   90.00
_cell.angle_beta   90.00
_cell.angle_gamma   90.00
#
_symmetry.space_group_name_H-M   'P 1'
#
loop_
_entity.id
_entity.type
_entity.pdbx_description
1 polymer ?
#
loop_
_entity_poly.entity_id
_entity_poly.type
_entity_poly.pdbx_seq_one_letter_code
_entity_poly.pdbx_strand_id
1 'polypeptide(L)'
;MESKEELKVYQESLEREIENKEYFLKQARNALEALQKNGSEKTLNDDPDLWNSFLEKPMFFPDRSDPAGLSLASYELRQRLESSQQYLQEEPLEPLEEMLGVQKTLNDGLQELEYLLSQRLKGSKTCNFQRTYQSSLSRNSELWAILKLLLENFVAVDLSPKGLDTDLVAENMFKLMERLVKKREKVAAKDFEGQCSGLYRILLRANFIRKTDDDCFAELEDFSEIF
;
A
#
# COMPACT_ATOMS: atom_id res chain seq x y z
N MET A 1 35.80 55.02 9.63
CA MET A 1 35.46 55.01 11.08
C MET A 1 34.11 55.67 11.31
N GLU A 2 33.79 56.75 10.60
CA GLU A 2 32.52 57.51 10.67
C GLU A 2 31.23 56.66 10.62
N SER A 3 31.11 55.71 9.67
CA SER A 3 29.89 54.89 9.54
C SER A 3 29.53 54.03 10.78
N LYS A 4 30.51 53.66 11.61
CA LYS A 4 30.24 52.89 12.85
C LYS A 4 29.77 53.79 13.99
N GLU A 5 30.09 55.07 13.96
CA GLU A 5 29.66 56.05 14.95
C GLU A 5 28.24 56.54 14.64
N GLU A 6 27.94 56.80 13.36
CA GLU A 6 26.59 57.13 12.90
C GLU A 6 25.57 56.05 13.24
N LEU A 7 25.94 54.78 13.09
CA LEU A 7 25.07 53.65 13.39
C LEU A 7 24.80 53.50 14.89
N LYS A 8 25.78 53.83 15.74
CA LYS A 8 25.58 53.87 17.20
C LYS A 8 24.66 55.01 17.61
N VAL A 9 24.85 56.20 17.04
CA VAL A 9 23.95 57.35 17.29
C VAL A 9 22.52 57.02 16.86
N TYR A 10 22.35 56.36 15.71
CA TYR A 10 21.04 55.90 15.26
C TYR A 10 20.42 54.85 16.19
N GLN A 11 21.21 53.91 16.70
CA GLN A 11 20.75 52.92 17.68
C GLN A 11 20.32 53.57 19.00
N GLU A 12 21.11 54.50 19.54
CA GLU A 12 20.73 55.25 20.75
C GLU A 12 19.46 56.09 20.54
N SER A 13 19.28 56.65 19.34
CA SER A 13 18.06 57.37 18.97
C SER A 13 16.85 56.43 18.90
N LEU A 14 17.02 55.22 18.35
CA LEU A 14 15.97 54.20 18.32
C LEU A 14 15.54 53.78 19.72
N GLU A 15 16.50 53.49 20.59
CA GLU A 15 16.24 53.08 21.97
C GLU A 15 15.45 54.14 22.73
N ARG A 16 15.84 55.42 22.62
CA ARG A 16 15.10 56.53 23.23
C ARG A 16 13.67 56.65 22.70
N GLU A 17 13.47 56.53 21.39
CA GLU A 17 12.13 56.63 20.79
C GLU A 17 11.24 55.43 21.14
N ILE A 18 11.82 54.24 21.32
CA ILE A 18 11.11 53.06 21.82
C ILE A 18 10.66 53.30 23.26
N GLU A 19 11.55 53.75 24.15
CA GLU A 19 11.23 54.06 25.54
C GLU A 19 10.14 55.15 25.64
N ASN A 20 10.22 56.19 24.81
CA ASN A 20 9.19 57.24 24.74
C ASN A 20 7.82 56.66 24.35
N LYS A 21 7.77 55.82 23.32
CA LYS A 21 6.51 55.17 22.87
C LYS A 21 5.95 54.21 23.92
N GLU A 22 6.80 53.45 24.59
CA GLU A 22 6.40 52.59 25.71
C GLU A 22 5.83 53.41 26.87
N TYR A 23 6.43 54.57 27.15
CA TYR A 23 5.94 55.51 28.16
C TYR A 23 4.57 56.09 27.79
N PHE A 24 4.39 56.57 26.55
CA PHE A 24 3.09 57.04 26.06
C PHE A 24 2.02 55.95 26.12
N LEU A 25 2.37 54.72 25.74
CA LEU A 25 1.47 53.58 25.80
C LEU A 25 1.09 53.24 27.24
N LYS A 26 2.03 53.32 28.18
CA LYS A 26 1.75 53.15 29.61
C LYS A 26 0.84 54.24 30.16
N GLN A 27 1.08 55.50 29.79
CA GLN A 27 0.18 56.60 30.17
C GLN A 27 -1.23 56.41 29.61
N ALA A 28 -1.35 56.04 28.33
CA ALA A 28 -2.63 55.76 27.70
C ALA A 28 -3.38 54.62 28.40
N ARG A 29 -2.69 53.53 28.73
CA ARG A 29 -3.27 52.42 29.52
C ARG A 29 -3.72 52.87 30.91
N ASN A 30 -2.89 53.63 31.62
CA ASN A 30 -3.24 54.13 32.95
C ASN A 30 -4.45 55.08 32.91
N ALA A 31 -4.55 55.93 31.88
CA ALA A 31 -5.69 56.81 31.68
C ALA A 31 -6.98 56.02 31.40
N LEU A 32 -6.91 54.99 30.55
CA LEU A 32 -8.02 54.07 30.30
C LEU A 32 -8.46 53.34 31.57
N GLU A 33 -7.51 52.82 32.36
CA GLU A 33 -7.81 52.16 33.64
C GLU A 33 -8.44 53.12 34.66
N ALA A 34 -7.98 54.36 34.73
CA ALA A 34 -8.55 55.37 35.62
C ALA A 34 -9.99 55.72 35.23
N LEU A 35 -10.28 55.85 33.94
CA LEU A 35 -11.64 56.07 33.42
C LEU A 35 -12.56 54.88 33.74
N GLN A 36 -12.06 53.65 33.55
CA GLN A 36 -12.80 52.42 33.87
C GLN A 36 -13.10 52.28 35.37
N LYS A 37 -12.18 52.70 36.26
CA LYS A 37 -12.38 52.69 37.72
C LYS A 37 -13.35 53.77 38.20
N ASN A 38 -13.40 54.91 37.53
CA ASN A 38 -14.25 56.06 37.88
C ASN A 38 -15.70 55.95 37.35
N GLY A 39 -16.09 54.80 36.80
CA GLY A 39 -17.49 54.48 36.51
C GLY A 39 -17.98 54.88 35.12
N SER A 40 -17.10 55.04 34.12
CA SER A 40 -17.56 55.05 32.73
C SER A 40 -18.18 53.69 32.41
N GLU A 41 -19.46 53.67 32.06
CA GLU A 41 -20.19 52.45 31.71
C GLU A 41 -19.38 51.58 30.73
N LYS A 42 -19.32 50.28 31.00
CA LYS A 42 -18.66 49.27 30.14
C LYS A 42 -19.41 49.02 28.83
N THR A 43 -20.39 49.86 28.49
CA THR A 43 -21.16 49.78 27.26
C THR A 43 -20.32 50.42 26.16
N LEU A 44 -19.90 49.61 25.19
CA LEU A 44 -19.37 50.12 23.94
C LEU A 44 -20.47 50.98 23.31
N ASN A 45 -20.18 52.27 23.16
CA ASN A 45 -21.07 53.19 22.48
C ASN A 45 -20.97 52.88 20.97
N ASP A 46 -21.91 52.10 20.45
CA ASP A 46 -21.98 51.72 19.02
C ASP A 46 -22.57 52.82 18.14
N ASP A 47 -22.49 54.07 18.58
CA ASP A 47 -22.98 55.21 17.82
C ASP A 47 -22.10 55.43 16.58
N PRO A 48 -22.62 55.24 15.35
CA PRO A 48 -21.84 55.36 14.13
C PRO A 48 -21.29 56.78 13.92
N ASP A 49 -21.96 57.81 14.43
CA ASP A 49 -21.53 59.20 14.27
C ASP A 49 -20.27 59.51 15.10
N LEU A 50 -20.14 58.88 16.28
CA LEU A 50 -18.94 58.96 17.10
C LEU A 50 -17.75 58.28 16.41
N TRP A 51 -17.95 57.11 15.81
CA TRP A 51 -16.90 56.42 15.04
C TRP A 51 -16.45 57.21 13.81
N ASN A 52 -17.39 57.82 13.09
CA ASN A 52 -17.07 58.70 11.96
C ASN A 52 -16.21 59.88 12.42
N SER A 53 -16.57 60.54 13.52
CA SER A 53 -15.79 61.66 14.07
C SER A 53 -14.40 61.24 14.57
N PHE A 54 -14.25 60.01 15.06
CA PHE A 54 -12.97 59.46 15.50
C PHE A 54 -12.02 59.18 14.32
N LEU A 55 -12.55 58.64 13.22
CA LEU A 55 -11.75 58.34 12.01
C LEU A 55 -11.27 59.60 11.26
N GLU A 56 -11.91 60.75 11.48
CA GLU A 56 -11.49 62.02 10.86
C GLU A 56 -10.13 62.52 11.34
N LYS A 57 -9.66 62.12 12.52
CA LYS A 57 -8.44 62.68 13.14
C LYS A 57 -7.44 61.60 13.54
N PRO A 58 -6.23 61.58 12.95
CA PRO A 58 -5.16 60.72 13.44
C PRO A 58 -4.73 61.17 14.85
N MET A 59 -4.53 60.19 15.74
CA MET A 59 -4.27 60.45 17.16
C MET A 59 -2.79 60.54 17.53
N PHE A 60 -1.91 59.97 16.71
CA PHE A 60 -0.47 59.97 16.97
C PHE A 60 0.27 60.52 15.77
N PHE A 61 0.97 61.64 15.98
CA PHE A 61 1.82 62.25 14.99
C PHE A 61 3.27 61.94 15.35
N PRO A 62 4.04 61.33 14.44
CA PRO A 62 5.45 61.08 14.70
C PRO A 62 6.22 62.39 14.70
N ASP A 63 7.20 62.50 15.60
CA ASP A 63 8.16 63.59 15.59
C ASP A 63 9.10 63.49 14.39
N ARG A 64 9.72 64.60 13.99
CA ARG A 64 10.67 64.62 12.85
C ARG A 64 11.89 63.73 13.07
N SER A 65 12.23 63.44 14.32
CA SER A 65 13.33 62.54 14.71
C SER A 65 12.90 61.08 14.80
N ASP A 66 11.60 60.76 14.65
CA ASP A 66 11.10 59.40 14.83
C ASP A 66 11.59 58.49 13.68
N PRO A 67 12.41 57.47 13.96
CA PRO A 67 12.90 56.54 12.95
C PRO A 67 11.86 55.50 12.49
N ALA A 68 10.60 55.59 12.95
CA ALA A 68 9.52 54.62 12.66
C ALA A 68 9.38 54.27 11.17
N GLY A 69 9.51 55.23 10.27
CA GLY A 69 9.37 54.98 8.83
C GLY A 69 10.46 54.04 8.29
N LEU A 70 11.71 54.26 8.68
CA LEU A 70 12.82 53.40 8.26
C LEU A 70 12.77 52.04 8.95
N SER A 71 12.44 52.02 10.25
CA SER A 71 12.28 50.79 11.02
C SER A 71 11.18 49.90 10.44
N LEU A 72 10.00 50.45 10.16
CA LEU A 72 8.88 49.70 9.58
C LEU A 72 9.23 49.17 8.20
N ALA A 73 9.73 50.02 7.30
CA ALA A 73 10.11 49.60 5.96
C ALA A 73 11.20 48.52 5.97
N SER A 74 12.21 48.66 6.85
CA SER A 74 13.29 47.68 6.95
C SER A 74 12.82 46.33 7.49
N TYR A 75 11.92 46.34 8.49
CA TYR A 75 11.36 45.13 9.08
C TYR A 75 10.43 44.42 8.10
N GLU A 76 9.48 45.14 7.48
CA GLU A 76 8.56 44.56 6.51
C GLU A 76 9.28 43.96 5.30
N LEU A 77 10.29 44.66 4.76
CA LEU A 77 11.05 44.15 3.62
C LEU A 77 11.85 42.89 3.97
N ARG A 78 12.47 42.85 5.15
CA ARG A 78 13.18 41.66 5.62
C ARG A 78 12.23 40.49 5.84
N GLN A 79 11.13 40.73 6.55
CA GLN A 79 10.14 39.70 6.83
C GLN A 79 9.52 39.16 5.53
N ARG A 80 9.22 40.03 4.55
CA ARG A 80 8.70 39.62 3.24
C ARG A 80 9.72 38.78 2.48
N LEU A 81 10.99 39.14 2.52
CA LEU A 81 12.05 38.38 1.85
C LEU A 81 12.21 37.00 2.48
N GLU A 82 12.29 36.95 3.81
CA GLU A 82 12.39 35.70 4.57
C GLU A 82 11.19 34.78 4.34
N SER A 83 9.97 35.32 4.41
CA SER A 83 8.75 34.53 4.19
C SER A 83 8.61 34.08 2.74
N SER A 84 8.98 34.91 1.76
CA SER A 84 8.97 34.52 0.36
C SER A 84 9.98 33.41 0.08
N GLN A 85 11.15 33.47 0.73
CA GLN A 85 12.17 32.43 0.59
C GLN A 85 11.71 31.11 1.23
N GLN A 86 11.10 31.17 2.41
CA GLN A 86 10.51 30.00 3.07
C GLN A 86 9.43 29.36 2.19
N TYR A 87 8.51 30.18 1.66
CA TYR A 87 7.46 29.70 0.77
C TYR A 87 8.00 28.97 -0.47
N LEU A 88 9.03 29.54 -1.11
CA LEU A 88 9.70 28.90 -2.26
C LEU A 88 10.42 27.58 -1.90
N GLN A 89 10.80 27.38 -0.64
CA GLN A 89 11.40 26.12 -0.17
C GLN A 89 10.36 25.07 0.23
N GLU A 90 9.20 25.50 0.71
CA GLU A 90 8.13 24.60 1.18
C GLU A 90 7.30 23.99 0.04
N GLU A 91 7.22 24.66 -1.11
CA GLU A 91 6.49 24.17 -2.30
C GLU A 91 7.45 23.83 -3.46
N PRO A 92 8.27 22.77 -3.33
CA PRO A 92 9.11 22.30 -4.42
C PRO A 92 8.22 21.77 -5.57
N LEU A 93 8.60 22.09 -6.80
CA LEU A 93 7.89 21.65 -8.01
C LEU A 93 8.30 20.23 -8.43
N GLU A 94 9.47 19.77 -7.98
CA GLU A 94 10.06 18.49 -8.35
C GLU A 94 9.15 17.28 -8.06
N PRO A 95 8.50 17.17 -6.88
CA PRO A 95 7.58 16.06 -6.62
C PRO A 95 6.35 16.06 -7.54
N LEU A 96 5.90 17.24 -7.97
CA LEU A 96 4.78 17.39 -8.89
C LEU A 96 5.17 16.95 -10.31
N GLU A 97 6.39 17.30 -10.74
CA GLU A 97 6.97 16.86 -12.02
C GLU A 97 7.17 15.34 -12.05
N GLU A 98 7.67 14.75 -10.97
CA GLU A 98 7.80 13.30 -10.82
C GLU A 98 6.45 12.60 -10.88
N MET A 99 5.45 13.09 -10.12
CA MET A 99 4.09 12.54 -10.16
C MET A 99 3.48 12.61 -11.56
N LEU A 100 3.69 13.73 -12.26
CA LEU A 100 3.21 13.90 -13.63
C LEU A 100 3.89 12.92 -14.60
N GLY A 101 5.19 12.67 -14.40
CA GLY A 101 5.92 11.62 -15.15
C GLY A 101 5.33 10.23 -14.93
N VAL A 102 5.05 9.86 -13.68
CA VAL A 102 4.41 8.57 -13.33
C VAL A 102 3.00 8.45 -13.93
N GLN A 103 2.20 9.52 -13.87
CA GLN A 103 0.86 9.50 -14.44
C GLN A 103 0.88 9.34 -15.96
N LYS A 104 1.84 9.98 -16.65
CA LYS A 104 1.99 9.81 -18.11
C LYS A 104 2.30 8.36 -18.47
N THR A 105 3.29 7.75 -17.82
CA THR A 105 3.67 6.36 -18.12
C THR A 105 2.55 5.37 -17.80
N LEU A 106 1.81 5.60 -16.72
CA LEU A 106 0.63 4.81 -16.38
C LEU A 106 -0.47 4.94 -17.43
N ASN A 107 -0.75 6.15 -17.90
CA ASN A 107 -1.76 6.39 -18.93
C ASN A 107 -1.38 5.72 -20.25
N ASP A 108 -0.10 5.80 -20.65
CA ASP A 108 0.40 5.12 -21.85
C ASP A 108 0.24 3.60 -21.72
N GLY A 109 0.58 3.03 -20.56
CA GLY A 109 0.39 1.60 -20.30
C GLY A 109 -1.08 1.18 -20.29
N LEU A 110 -1.99 2.01 -19.78
CA LEU A 110 -3.43 1.75 -19.82
C LEU A 110 -3.99 1.82 -21.25
N GLN A 111 -3.51 2.75 -22.07
CA GLN A 111 -3.90 2.81 -23.49
C GLN A 111 -3.46 1.56 -24.25
N GLU A 112 -2.26 1.05 -23.98
CA GLU A 112 -1.78 -0.19 -24.58
C GLU A 112 -2.60 -1.41 -24.10
N LEU A 113 -2.92 -1.47 -22.81
CA LEU A 113 -3.79 -2.50 -22.26
C LEU A 113 -5.19 -2.47 -22.90
N GLU A 114 -5.78 -1.29 -23.03
CA GLU A 114 -7.07 -1.10 -23.69
C GLU A 114 -7.01 -1.59 -25.14
N TYR A 115 -5.94 -1.25 -25.86
CA TYR A 115 -5.72 -1.73 -27.21
C TYR A 115 -5.67 -3.26 -27.27
N LEU A 116 -4.87 -3.91 -26.41
CA LEU A 116 -4.75 -5.37 -26.35
C LEU A 116 -6.07 -6.05 -25.98
N LEU A 117 -6.82 -5.50 -25.02
CA LEU A 117 -8.14 -6.02 -24.64
C LEU A 117 -9.14 -5.86 -25.78
N SER A 118 -9.12 -4.72 -26.49
CA SER A 118 -9.98 -4.49 -27.65
C SER A 118 -9.67 -5.45 -28.79
N GLN A 119 -8.38 -5.75 -29.03
CA GLN A 119 -7.96 -6.78 -29.99
C GLN A 119 -8.44 -8.16 -29.57
N ARG A 120 -8.28 -8.51 -28.29
CA ARG A 120 -8.75 -9.79 -27.75
C ARG A 120 -10.26 -9.94 -27.91
N LEU A 121 -11.04 -8.91 -27.65
CA LEU A 121 -12.51 -8.93 -27.84
C LEU A 121 -12.89 -9.06 -29.32
N LYS A 122 -12.17 -8.38 -30.23
CA LYS A 122 -12.39 -8.49 -31.68
C LYS A 122 -11.99 -9.88 -32.22
N GLY A 123 -10.95 -10.50 -31.67
CA GLY A 123 -10.47 -11.84 -32.01
C GLY A 123 -11.18 -12.99 -31.28
N SER A 124 -11.87 -12.71 -30.16
CA SER A 124 -12.62 -13.68 -29.37
C SER A 124 -14.01 -13.96 -29.98
N LYS A 125 -14.03 -14.23 -31.28
CA LYS A 125 -15.08 -15.07 -31.85
C LYS A 125 -14.54 -16.49 -31.75
N THR A 126 -15.23 -17.34 -30.99
CA THR A 126 -14.98 -18.80 -30.88
C THR A 126 -13.67 -19.25 -30.21
N CYS A 127 -13.56 -19.08 -28.90
CA CYS A 127 -12.85 -20.06 -28.08
C CYS A 127 -13.71 -20.35 -26.86
N ASN A 128 -14.39 -21.50 -26.88
CA ASN A 128 -15.09 -22.06 -25.73
C ASN A 128 -14.03 -22.47 -24.68
N PHE A 129 -13.43 -21.48 -24.01
CA PHE A 129 -12.67 -21.71 -22.79
C PHE A 129 -13.68 -21.92 -21.66
N GLN A 130 -14.36 -23.07 -21.67
CA GLN A 130 -14.97 -23.59 -20.47
C GLN A 130 -13.82 -24.01 -19.55
N ARG A 131 -13.32 -23.07 -18.73
CA ARG A 131 -12.62 -23.46 -17.52
C ARG A 131 -13.62 -24.22 -16.68
N THR A 132 -13.52 -25.54 -16.70
CA THR A 132 -14.29 -26.42 -15.81
C THR A 132 -13.84 -26.11 -14.39
N TYR A 133 -14.52 -25.17 -13.73
CA TYR A 133 -14.40 -24.98 -12.29
C TYR A 133 -15.05 -26.19 -11.61
N GLN A 134 -14.32 -27.29 -11.56
CA GLN A 134 -14.68 -28.44 -10.75
C GLN A 134 -14.18 -28.22 -9.33
N SER A 135 -15.03 -28.50 -8.33
CA SER A 135 -14.59 -28.54 -6.95
C SER A 135 -13.51 -29.61 -6.78
N SER A 136 -12.61 -29.43 -5.80
CA SER A 136 -11.55 -30.41 -5.50
C SER A 136 -12.13 -31.81 -5.25
N LEU A 137 -13.32 -31.89 -4.64
CA LEU A 137 -14.05 -33.14 -4.43
C LEU A 137 -14.52 -33.78 -5.75
N SER A 138 -15.11 -33.00 -6.65
CA SER A 138 -15.56 -33.49 -7.96
C SER A 138 -14.39 -33.91 -8.84
N ARG A 139 -13.26 -33.18 -8.76
CA ARG A 139 -12.04 -33.52 -9.48
C ARG A 139 -11.44 -34.82 -8.94
N ASN A 140 -11.42 -34.98 -7.62
CA ASN A 140 -10.93 -36.19 -6.97
C ASN A 140 -11.79 -37.41 -7.36
N SER A 141 -13.12 -37.28 -7.34
CA SER A 141 -14.00 -38.38 -7.78
C SER A 141 -13.82 -38.74 -9.25
N GLU A 142 -13.59 -37.75 -10.12
CA GLU A 142 -13.31 -37.99 -11.54
C GLU A 142 -11.95 -38.68 -11.74
N LEU A 143 -10.92 -38.28 -10.99
CA LEU A 143 -9.60 -38.92 -11.03
C LEU A 143 -9.65 -40.38 -10.54
N TRP A 144 -10.42 -40.68 -9.49
CA TRP A 144 -10.65 -42.06 -9.06
C TRP A 144 -11.39 -42.88 -10.13
N ALA A 145 -12.36 -42.28 -10.81
CA ALA A 145 -13.08 -42.94 -11.91
C ALA A 145 -12.15 -43.22 -13.10
N ILE A 146 -11.29 -42.26 -13.47
CA ILE A 146 -10.28 -42.43 -14.52
C ILE A 146 -9.27 -43.51 -14.14
N LEU A 147 -8.81 -43.53 -12.89
CA LEU A 147 -7.88 -44.54 -12.39
C LEU A 147 -8.50 -45.94 -12.45
N LYS A 148 -9.77 -46.07 -12.04
CA LYS A 148 -10.52 -47.32 -12.11
C LYS A 148 -10.63 -47.81 -13.57
N LEU A 149 -11.00 -46.92 -14.49
CA LEU A 149 -11.12 -47.23 -15.91
C LEU A 149 -9.78 -47.64 -16.52
N LEU A 150 -8.69 -46.98 -16.13
CA LEU A 150 -7.34 -47.31 -16.57
C LEU A 150 -6.92 -48.71 -16.09
N LEU A 151 -7.26 -49.05 -14.85
CA LEU A 151 -6.94 -50.35 -14.28
C LEU A 151 -7.76 -51.48 -14.89
N GLU A 152 -9.07 -51.27 -15.06
CA GLU A 152 -9.98 -52.26 -15.66
C GLU A 152 -9.68 -52.51 -17.14
N ASN A 153 -9.48 -51.47 -17.95
CA ASN A 153 -9.41 -51.61 -19.40
C ASN A 153 -8.01 -51.83 -19.97
N PHE A 154 -6.95 -51.40 -19.25
CA PHE A 154 -5.59 -51.43 -19.78
C PHE A 154 -4.65 -52.27 -18.91
N VAL A 155 -4.59 -51.99 -17.61
CA VAL A 155 -3.55 -52.56 -16.75
C VAL A 155 -3.86 -54.02 -16.36
N ALA A 156 -5.10 -54.34 -16.01
CA ALA A 156 -5.49 -55.71 -15.65
C ALA A 156 -5.51 -56.64 -16.87
N VAL A 157 -5.87 -56.12 -18.05
CA VAL A 157 -5.87 -56.85 -19.31
C VAL A 157 -4.43 -57.22 -19.71
N ASP A 158 -3.48 -56.29 -19.60
CA ASP A 158 -2.10 -56.50 -20.03
C ASP A 158 -1.23 -57.28 -19.02
N LEU A 159 -1.59 -57.28 -17.73
CA LEU A 159 -0.76 -57.87 -16.66
C LEU A 159 -1.33 -59.13 -16.03
N SER A 160 -2.53 -59.56 -16.41
CA SER A 160 -3.13 -60.78 -15.86
C SER A 160 -2.42 -62.05 -16.37
N PRO A 161 -2.16 -63.05 -15.49
CA PRO A 161 -1.70 -64.36 -15.93
C PRO A 161 -2.78 -65.06 -16.76
N LYS A 162 -2.40 -65.74 -17.84
CA LYS A 162 -3.34 -66.47 -18.72
C LYS A 162 -4.22 -67.43 -17.92
N GLY A 163 -5.55 -67.22 -17.95
CA GLY A 163 -6.55 -68.12 -17.37
C GLY A 163 -7.26 -67.62 -16.10
N LEU A 164 -7.06 -66.36 -15.71
CA LEU A 164 -7.80 -65.72 -14.61
C LEU A 164 -8.79 -64.67 -15.14
N ASP A 165 -9.87 -64.47 -14.38
CA ASP A 165 -10.89 -63.46 -14.67
C ASP A 165 -10.28 -62.05 -14.51
N THR A 166 -10.24 -61.30 -15.60
CA THR A 166 -9.60 -59.98 -15.69
C THR A 166 -10.27 -58.96 -14.78
N ASP A 167 -11.56 -59.11 -14.52
CA ASP A 167 -12.36 -58.18 -13.72
C ASP A 167 -12.03 -58.33 -12.23
N LEU A 168 -11.83 -59.56 -11.77
CA LEU A 168 -11.38 -59.87 -10.40
C LEU A 168 -9.96 -59.38 -10.14
N VAL A 169 -9.08 -59.46 -11.14
CA VAL A 169 -7.70 -58.93 -11.05
C VAL A 169 -7.72 -57.39 -11.03
N ALA A 170 -8.55 -56.75 -11.85
CA ALA A 170 -8.71 -55.29 -11.86
C ALA A 170 -9.23 -54.75 -10.52
N GLU A 171 -10.21 -55.41 -9.91
CA GLU A 171 -10.76 -55.01 -8.61
C GLU A 171 -9.72 -55.14 -7.49
N ASN A 172 -8.91 -56.21 -7.53
CA ASN A 172 -7.81 -56.41 -6.58
C ASN A 172 -6.69 -55.37 -6.77
N MET A 173 -6.34 -55.04 -8.02
CA MET A 173 -5.38 -53.97 -8.34
C MET A 173 -5.89 -52.59 -7.91
N PHE A 174 -7.18 -52.31 -8.07
CA PHE A 174 -7.80 -51.05 -7.63
C PHE A 174 -7.78 -50.93 -6.10
N LYS A 175 -8.12 -51.99 -5.36
CA LYS A 175 -8.03 -52.01 -3.89
C LYS A 175 -6.61 -51.81 -3.38
N LEU A 176 -5.61 -52.38 -4.07
CA LEU A 176 -4.19 -52.14 -3.75
C LEU A 176 -3.79 -50.69 -4.02
N MET A 177 -4.20 -50.09 -5.14
CA MET A 177 -3.95 -48.68 -5.44
C MET A 177 -4.66 -47.74 -4.46
N GLU A 178 -5.89 -48.06 -4.05
CA GLU A 178 -6.62 -47.30 -3.04
C GLU A 178 -5.89 -47.32 -1.68
N ARG A 179 -5.37 -48.48 -1.28
CA ARG A 179 -4.58 -48.64 -0.05
C ARG A 179 -3.27 -47.87 -0.10
N LEU A 180 -2.55 -47.97 -1.22
CA LEU A 180 -1.32 -47.22 -1.47
C LEU A 180 -1.58 -45.71 -1.38
N VAL A 181 -2.52 -45.18 -2.16
CA VAL A 181 -2.76 -43.72 -2.28
C VAL A 181 -3.30 -43.12 -0.98
N LYS A 182 -4.14 -43.85 -0.21
CA LYS A 182 -4.67 -43.35 1.07
C LYS A 182 -3.67 -43.44 2.22
N LYS A 183 -2.45 -43.97 2.01
CA LYS A 183 -1.40 -44.23 3.02
C LYS A 183 -1.95 -44.91 4.30
N ARG A 184 -3.04 -45.68 4.18
CA ARG A 184 -3.79 -46.15 5.36
C ARG A 184 -3.09 -47.29 6.09
N GLU A 185 -2.32 -48.13 5.39
CA GLU A 185 -1.58 -49.27 5.95
C GLU A 185 -0.31 -49.52 5.12
N LYS A 186 0.77 -50.00 5.76
CA LYS A 186 2.00 -50.42 5.06
C LYS A 186 1.67 -51.62 4.17
N VAL A 187 1.68 -51.43 2.85
CA VAL A 187 1.37 -52.52 1.92
C VAL A 187 2.56 -53.47 1.88
N ALA A 188 2.36 -54.73 2.27
CA ALA A 188 3.44 -55.71 2.28
C ALA A 188 3.78 -56.09 0.83
N ALA A 189 5.07 -56.30 0.53
CA ALA A 189 5.50 -56.77 -0.80
C ALA A 189 4.84 -58.12 -1.18
N LYS A 190 4.40 -58.90 -0.18
CA LYS A 190 3.64 -60.14 -0.32
C LYS A 190 2.21 -59.95 -0.82
N ASP A 191 1.60 -58.78 -0.61
CA ASP A 191 0.25 -58.47 -1.11
C ASP A 191 0.24 -58.26 -2.63
N PHE A 192 1.42 -58.04 -3.22
CA PHE A 192 1.63 -57.98 -4.66
C PHE A 192 2.02 -59.33 -5.28
N GLU A 193 2.27 -60.36 -4.49
CA GLU A 193 2.67 -61.68 -5.00
C GLU A 193 1.49 -62.38 -5.70
N GLY A 194 1.75 -62.98 -6.86
CA GLY A 194 0.73 -63.63 -7.69
C GLY A 194 0.14 -62.68 -8.76
N GLN A 195 -1.17 -62.42 -8.67
CA GLN A 195 -1.97 -61.81 -9.73
C GLN A 195 -1.66 -60.32 -9.98
N CYS A 196 -1.05 -59.63 -9.01
CA CYS A 196 -0.72 -58.20 -9.07
C CYS A 196 0.80 -57.92 -9.20
N SER A 197 1.60 -58.96 -9.48
CA SER A 197 3.06 -58.86 -9.57
C SER A 197 3.53 -57.97 -10.74
N GLY A 198 2.75 -57.93 -11.82
CA GLY A 198 2.98 -57.05 -12.97
C GLY A 198 2.85 -55.57 -12.60
N LEU A 199 1.84 -55.22 -11.80
CA LEU A 199 1.59 -53.85 -11.33
C LEU A 199 2.75 -53.38 -10.43
N TYR A 200 3.18 -54.24 -9.50
CA TYR A 200 4.34 -53.98 -8.64
C TYR A 200 5.61 -53.70 -9.45
N ARG A 201 5.86 -54.49 -10.51
CA ARG A 201 7.04 -54.28 -11.37
C ARG A 201 6.98 -52.94 -12.11
N ILE A 202 5.80 -52.51 -12.57
CA ILE A 202 5.64 -51.21 -13.24
C ILE A 202 5.88 -50.08 -12.26
N LEU A 203 5.26 -50.14 -11.09
CA LEU A 203 5.39 -49.09 -10.07
C LEU A 203 6.83 -48.98 -9.54
N LEU A 204 7.53 -50.11 -9.41
CA LEU A 204 8.96 -50.13 -9.05
C LEU A 204 9.84 -49.56 -10.17
N ARG A 205 9.61 -49.92 -11.44
CA ARG A 205 10.40 -49.41 -12.58
C ARG A 205 10.16 -47.93 -12.86
N ALA A 206 8.95 -47.46 -12.58
CA ALA A 206 8.59 -46.05 -12.71
C ALA A 206 9.00 -45.22 -11.48
N ASN A 207 9.69 -45.82 -10.50
CA ASN A 207 10.11 -45.21 -9.24
C ASN A 207 8.97 -44.64 -8.38
N PHE A 208 7.72 -45.03 -8.63
CA PHE A 208 6.58 -44.53 -7.86
C PHE A 208 6.49 -45.13 -6.46
N ILE A 209 7.21 -46.22 -6.19
CA ILE A 209 7.25 -46.91 -4.90
C ILE A 209 8.68 -46.99 -4.39
N ARG A 210 8.87 -46.70 -3.09
CA ARG A 210 10.10 -46.94 -2.34
C ARG A 210 9.93 -48.20 -1.48
N LYS A 211 10.98 -49.02 -1.43
CA LYS A 211 11.08 -50.16 -0.50
C LYS A 211 11.67 -49.65 0.82
N THR A 212 11.05 -50.00 1.94
CA THR A 212 11.62 -49.73 3.27
C THR A 212 12.76 -50.72 3.56
N ASP A 213 13.69 -50.37 4.45
CA ASP A 213 14.95 -51.10 4.71
C ASP A 213 14.80 -52.61 5.05
N ASP A 214 13.61 -53.05 5.44
CA ASP A 214 13.31 -54.47 5.72
C ASP A 214 12.86 -55.29 4.48
N ASP A 215 12.81 -54.68 3.28
CA ASP A 215 12.40 -55.29 2.00
C ASP A 215 10.97 -55.92 2.00
N CYS A 216 10.23 -55.72 3.10
CA CYS A 216 8.93 -56.33 3.37
C CYS A 216 7.74 -55.42 3.02
N PHE A 217 7.96 -54.11 2.86
CA PHE A 217 6.89 -53.12 2.65
C PHE A 217 7.19 -52.17 1.48
N ALA A 218 6.13 -51.78 0.77
CA ALA A 218 6.14 -50.89 -0.36
C ALA A 218 5.36 -49.61 -0.02
N GLU A 219 6.04 -48.46 -0.05
CA GLU A 219 5.44 -47.16 0.22
C GLU A 219 5.45 -46.32 -1.07
N LEU A 220 4.34 -45.64 -1.38
CA LEU A 220 4.32 -44.66 -2.47
C LEU A 220 5.25 -43.50 -2.12
N GLU A 221 6.02 -43.06 -3.10
CA GLU A 221 6.81 -41.84 -2.97
C GLU A 221 5.88 -40.64 -2.70
N ASP A 222 6.33 -39.69 -1.87
CA ASP A 222 5.48 -38.58 -1.47
C ASP A 222 5.41 -37.52 -2.58
N PHE A 223 4.35 -37.60 -3.39
CA PHE A 223 4.06 -36.58 -4.41
C PHE A 223 3.51 -35.27 -3.82
N SER A 224 3.27 -35.22 -2.50
CA SER A 224 2.74 -34.03 -1.81
C SER A 224 3.81 -32.99 -1.48
N GLU A 225 5.09 -33.35 -1.48
CA GLU A 225 6.20 -32.44 -1.13
C GLU A 225 6.76 -31.67 -2.34
N ILE A 226 6.29 -31.96 -3.55
CA ILE A 226 6.83 -31.41 -4.82
C ILE A 226 5.96 -30.27 -5.39
N PHE A 227 4.82 -29.94 -4.78
CA PHE A 227 3.90 -28.88 -5.22
C PHE A 227 3.59 -27.85 -4.13
#